data_AF-C5DV38-F1
#
_entry.id   AF-C5DV38-F1
#
_cell.length_a   1.000
_cell.length_b   1.000
_cell.length_c   1.000
_cell.angle_alpha   90.00
_cell.angle_beta   90.00
_cell.angle_gamma   90.00
#
_symmetry.space_group_name_H-M   'P 1'
#
loop_
_entity.id
_entity.type
_entity.pdbx_description
1 polymer ?
#
loop_
_entity_poly.entity_id
_entity_poly.type
_entity_poly.pdbx_seq_one_letter_code
_entity_poly.pdbx_strand_id
1 'polypeptide(L)'
;MSREVKNRKASKQVDARLSEPLNSETPPTIGSTDLKPEYATAALNMAADFVKQKQSLANMSILGHPLIVVFVWMVAIYFAAPKVTIPTDNGNGSFINFIWQAFSKNKSVVPTVIFFGCLSTMIVFTLMSRVTETFFNSLSRDIIDTQGENVFGVDLKKLAERKCTSQELEQAKNTYIVVYRDTPVALVSLVENKILTTKDNLVMSVSTMGCRKVYEKSGIIEDLIDWCTIRTKQKYVQGDYTGKMKLLIDVYSFDVDTKAILKRKGFTLLKNAKVHESFILGKLFGMKKELWGLQFHFEKPKISEIK
;
A
#
# COMPACT_ATOMS: atom_id res chain seq x y z
N MET A 1 -16.43 44.01 -2.93
CA MET A 1 -15.73 44.02 -1.62
C MET A 1 -14.79 42.82 -1.56
N SER A 2 -13.51 43.03 -1.88
CA SER A 2 -12.46 42.01 -1.80
C SER A 2 -12.09 41.83 -0.33
N ARG A 3 -12.34 40.65 0.24
CA ARG A 3 -11.88 40.33 1.60
C ARG A 3 -10.37 40.14 1.55
N GLU A 4 -9.64 41.03 2.20
CA GLU A 4 -8.20 40.90 2.44
C GLU A 4 -7.88 39.52 3.02
N VAL A 5 -7.09 38.75 2.27
CA VAL A 5 -6.46 37.53 2.75
C VAL A 5 -5.38 37.97 3.74
N LYS A 6 -5.74 38.03 5.02
CA LYS A 6 -4.77 38.22 6.12
C LYS A 6 -3.63 37.22 5.95
N ASN A 7 -2.41 37.73 5.75
CA ASN A 7 -1.18 36.94 5.66
C ASN A 7 -0.95 36.21 6.99
N ARG A 8 -1.50 35.00 7.12
CA ARG A 8 -1.29 34.13 8.28
C ARG A 8 0.06 33.45 8.11
N LYS A 9 0.95 33.58 9.11
CA LYS A 9 2.25 32.91 9.12
C LYS A 9 2.05 31.39 8.93
N ALA A 10 2.89 30.79 8.08
CA ALA A 10 2.90 29.35 7.82
C ALA A 10 3.07 28.56 9.13
N SER A 11 2.38 27.43 9.23
CA SER A 11 2.48 26.56 10.41
C SER A 11 3.82 25.82 10.45
N LYS A 12 4.40 25.65 11.66
CA LYS A 12 5.60 24.82 11.84
C LYS A 12 5.26 23.39 11.42
N GLN A 13 5.96 22.89 10.41
CA GLN A 13 5.73 21.55 9.87
C GLN A 13 6.44 20.51 10.73
N VAL A 14 5.76 19.40 11.00
CA VAL A 14 6.38 18.18 11.53
C VAL A 14 6.96 17.42 10.34
N ASP A 15 8.25 17.08 10.40
CA ASP A 15 8.84 16.16 9.42
C ASP A 15 8.67 14.73 9.96
N ALA A 16 8.11 13.85 9.14
CA ALA A 16 7.80 12.47 9.50
C ALA A 16 8.28 11.54 8.39
N ARG A 17 9.60 11.46 8.23
CA ARG A 17 10.21 10.51 7.30
C ARG A 17 10.13 9.11 7.89
N LEU A 18 9.73 8.13 7.09
CA LEU A 18 9.67 6.75 7.55
C LEU A 18 11.07 6.12 7.73
N SER A 19 12.11 6.74 7.18
CA SER A 19 13.51 6.31 7.27
C SER A 19 14.21 6.71 8.56
N GLU A 20 13.68 7.69 9.30
CA GLU A 20 14.34 8.24 10.47
C GLU A 20 13.82 7.60 11.77
N PRO A 21 14.71 7.31 12.73
CA PRO A 21 14.30 6.77 14.03
C PRO A 21 13.45 7.80 14.78
N LEU A 22 12.51 7.30 15.59
CA LEU A 22 11.70 8.15 16.45
C LEU A 22 12.56 8.70 17.59
N ASN A 23 12.23 9.92 18.04
CA ASN A 23 12.91 10.51 19.18
C ASN A 23 12.74 9.63 20.44
N SER A 24 13.85 9.28 21.08
CA SER A 24 13.87 8.50 22.31
C SER A 24 13.43 9.30 23.54
N GLU A 25 13.57 10.61 23.50
CA GLU A 25 13.30 11.53 24.62
C GLU A 25 11.81 11.88 24.76
N THR A 26 11.05 11.77 23.67
CA THR A 26 9.60 12.02 23.69
C THR A 26 8.87 10.85 24.35
N PRO A 27 7.92 11.09 25.27
CA PRO A 27 7.21 10.03 25.97
C PRO A 27 6.46 9.12 24.98
N PRO A 28 6.39 7.79 25.25
CA PRO A 28 5.75 6.80 24.38
C PRO A 28 4.22 6.89 24.45
N THR A 29 3.67 8.01 24.02
CA THR A 29 2.23 8.25 23.93
C THR A 29 1.74 7.97 22.51
N ILE A 30 0.60 7.30 22.40
CA ILE A 30 -0.12 7.10 21.15
C ILE A 30 -1.32 8.04 21.16
N GLY A 31 -1.46 8.81 20.09
CA GLY A 31 -2.58 9.71 19.89
C GLY A 31 -3.09 9.62 18.45
N SER A 32 -4.24 10.23 18.23
CA SER A 32 -4.84 10.33 16.92
C SER A 32 -5.28 11.75 16.64
N THR A 33 -5.13 12.19 15.40
CA THR A 33 -5.54 13.53 14.98
C THR A 33 -6.02 13.50 13.55
N ASP A 34 -6.96 14.39 13.24
CA ASP A 34 -7.26 14.73 11.86
C ASP A 34 -6.05 15.46 11.22
N LEU A 35 -6.03 15.52 9.90
CA LEU A 35 -5.00 16.26 9.15
C LEU A 35 -5.06 17.77 9.45
N LYS A 36 -4.13 18.21 10.28
CA LYS A 36 -3.89 19.63 10.60
C LYS A 36 -2.83 20.21 9.67
N PRO A 37 -2.78 21.56 9.51
CA PRO A 37 -1.73 22.25 8.77
C PRO A 37 -0.30 21.84 9.17
N GLU A 38 -0.08 21.51 10.44
CA GLU A 38 1.22 21.11 10.99
C GLU A 38 1.71 19.74 10.47
N TYR A 39 0.79 18.88 10.03
CA TYR A 39 1.09 17.54 9.52
C TYR A 39 1.03 17.44 7.99
N ALA A 40 0.85 18.56 7.28
CA ALA A 40 0.64 18.54 5.83
C ALA A 40 1.86 17.97 5.09
N THR A 41 3.08 18.43 5.41
CA THR A 41 4.30 17.87 4.80
C THR A 41 4.53 16.41 5.20
N ALA A 42 4.31 16.07 6.47
CA ALA A 42 4.40 14.68 6.96
C ALA A 42 3.45 13.75 6.20
N ALA A 43 2.17 14.14 6.06
CA ALA A 43 1.16 13.34 5.38
C ALA A 43 1.50 13.12 3.90
N LEU A 44 2.00 14.15 3.21
CA LEU A 44 2.44 14.05 1.82
C LEU A 44 3.58 13.03 1.67
N ASN A 45 4.62 13.18 2.49
CA ASN A 45 5.79 12.30 2.45
C ASN A 45 5.41 10.85 2.80
N MET A 46 4.57 10.65 3.81
CA MET A 46 4.09 9.32 4.20
C MET A 46 3.28 8.65 3.09
N ALA A 47 2.39 9.38 2.41
CA ALA A 47 1.63 8.83 1.30
C ALA A 47 2.55 8.37 0.15
N ALA A 48 3.58 9.16 -0.18
CA ALA A 48 4.59 8.78 -1.15
C ALA A 48 5.42 7.56 -0.69
N ASP A 49 5.81 7.52 0.59
CA ASP A 49 6.57 6.40 1.15
C ASP A 49 5.75 5.10 1.20
N PHE A 50 4.43 5.17 1.42
CA PHE A 50 3.57 3.98 1.33
C PHE A 50 3.58 3.37 -0.06
N VAL A 51 3.63 4.19 -1.12
CA VAL A 51 3.79 3.70 -2.50
C VAL A 51 5.11 2.94 -2.64
N LYS A 52 6.22 3.43 -2.07
CA LYS A 52 7.51 2.73 -2.05
C LYS A 52 7.47 1.43 -1.23
N GLN A 53 6.71 1.40 -0.14
CA GLN A 53 6.49 0.14 0.60
C GLN A 53 5.74 -0.88 -0.26
N LYS A 54 4.70 -0.46 -1.01
CA LYS A 54 4.02 -1.35 -1.97
C LYS A 54 4.94 -1.81 -3.10
N GLN A 55 5.87 -0.96 -3.57
CA GLN A 55 6.93 -1.36 -4.51
C GLN A 55 7.80 -2.48 -3.94
N SER A 56 8.19 -2.39 -2.66
CA SER A 56 8.98 -3.43 -1.99
C SER A 56 8.23 -4.77 -1.94
N LEU A 57 6.94 -4.75 -1.61
CA LEU A 57 6.08 -5.94 -1.64
C LEU A 57 5.93 -6.51 -3.06
N ALA A 58 5.76 -5.65 -4.06
CA ALA A 58 5.70 -6.05 -5.47
C ALA A 58 7.00 -6.75 -5.91
N ASN A 59 8.16 -6.19 -5.54
CA ASN A 59 9.47 -6.78 -5.82
C ASN A 59 9.61 -8.17 -5.20
N MET A 60 9.21 -8.33 -3.94
CA MET A 60 9.22 -9.63 -3.26
C MET A 60 8.31 -10.63 -3.97
N SER A 61 7.11 -10.20 -4.39
CA SER A 61 6.18 -11.04 -5.13
C SER A 61 6.69 -11.46 -6.51
N ILE A 62 7.44 -10.59 -7.20
CA ILE A 62 8.03 -10.91 -8.52
C ILE A 62 9.17 -11.92 -8.37
N LEU A 63 10.05 -11.73 -7.38
CA LEU A 63 11.15 -12.65 -7.10
C LEU A 63 10.66 -14.07 -6.79
N GLY A 64 9.57 -14.17 -6.01
CA GLY A 64 8.94 -15.45 -5.71
C GLY A 64 8.11 -16.03 -6.85
N HIS A 65 7.99 -15.35 -7.99
CA HIS A 65 7.13 -15.80 -9.08
C HIS A 65 7.71 -17.05 -9.76
N PRO A 66 6.90 -18.10 -10.03
CA PRO A 66 7.39 -19.36 -10.61
C PRO A 66 8.19 -19.19 -11.90
N LEU A 67 7.80 -18.23 -12.76
CA LEU A 67 8.53 -17.93 -14.00
C LEU A 67 9.98 -17.52 -13.75
N ILE A 68 10.23 -16.70 -12.73
CA ILE A 68 11.59 -16.24 -12.39
C ILE A 68 12.40 -17.41 -11.85
N VAL A 69 11.81 -18.19 -10.94
CA VAL A 69 12.46 -19.37 -10.37
C VAL A 69 12.84 -20.35 -11.46
N VAL A 70 11.92 -20.69 -12.38
CA VAL A 70 12.19 -21.58 -13.51
C VAL A 70 13.28 -21.01 -14.41
N PHE A 71 13.25 -19.72 -14.73
CA PHE A 71 14.28 -19.09 -15.56
C PHE A 71 15.67 -19.17 -14.94
N VAL A 72 15.81 -18.84 -13.64
CA VAL A 72 17.08 -18.93 -12.92
C VAL A 72 17.61 -20.37 -12.92
N TRP A 73 16.74 -21.35 -12.66
CA TRP A 73 17.12 -22.76 -12.69
C TRP A 73 17.49 -23.24 -14.09
N MET A 74 16.78 -22.81 -15.14
CA MET A 74 17.14 -23.16 -16.52
C MET A 74 18.53 -22.67 -16.89
N VAL A 75 18.87 -21.42 -16.53
CA VAL A 75 20.22 -20.87 -16.75
C VAL A 75 21.26 -21.67 -15.97
N ALA A 76 21.00 -21.96 -14.69
CA ALA A 76 21.92 -22.72 -13.87
C ALA A 76 22.14 -24.16 -14.41
N ILE A 77 21.08 -24.82 -14.86
CA ILE A 77 21.13 -26.16 -15.47
C ILE A 77 21.87 -26.12 -16.80
N TYR A 78 21.63 -25.11 -17.66
CA TYR A 78 22.31 -24.99 -18.95
C TYR A 78 23.84 -24.93 -18.79
N PHE A 79 24.34 -24.16 -17.82
CA PHE A 79 25.78 -24.06 -17.55
C PHE A 79 26.36 -25.28 -16.80
N ALA A 80 25.53 -26.01 -16.06
CA ALA A 80 25.94 -27.19 -15.31
C ALA A 80 25.90 -28.47 -16.16
N ALA A 81 24.91 -28.62 -17.04
CA ALA A 81 24.64 -29.80 -17.86
C ALA A 81 25.89 -30.42 -18.52
N PRO A 82 26.79 -29.66 -19.18
CA PRO A 82 27.96 -30.26 -19.83
C PRO A 82 29.01 -30.81 -18.85
N LYS A 83 28.93 -30.48 -17.56
CA LYS A 83 29.91 -30.87 -16.52
C LYS A 83 29.36 -31.88 -15.52
N VAL A 84 28.07 -32.20 -15.57
CA VAL A 84 27.41 -33.11 -14.62
C VAL A 84 27.71 -34.55 -14.99
N THR A 85 28.23 -35.30 -14.02
CA THR A 85 28.31 -36.75 -14.04
C THR A 85 27.07 -37.34 -13.35
N ILE A 86 26.25 -38.08 -14.09
CA ILE A 86 25.05 -38.70 -13.53
C ILE A 86 25.48 -39.97 -12.78
N PRO A 87 25.15 -40.12 -11.49
CA PRO A 87 25.41 -41.37 -10.78
C PRO A 87 24.58 -42.50 -11.41
N THR A 88 25.26 -43.47 -12.00
CA THR A 88 24.66 -44.69 -12.60
C THR A 88 24.48 -45.84 -11.61
N ASP A 89 25.01 -45.72 -10.38
CA ASP A 89 24.87 -46.73 -9.34
C ASP A 89 23.48 -46.61 -8.67
N ASN A 90 22.57 -47.50 -9.05
CA ASN A 90 21.23 -47.63 -8.47
C ASN A 90 21.27 -48.33 -7.09
N GLY A 91 22.07 -47.82 -6.16
CA GLY A 91 22.08 -48.28 -4.77
C GLY A 91 20.90 -47.69 -3.98
N ASN A 92 19.82 -48.47 -3.85
CA ASN A 92 18.60 -48.23 -3.06
C ASN A 92 17.80 -46.96 -3.41
N GLY A 93 16.64 -47.16 -4.06
CA GLY A 93 15.80 -46.19 -4.78
C GLY A 93 15.12 -45.05 -4.02
N SER A 94 15.76 -44.44 -3.02
CA SER A 94 15.29 -43.17 -2.44
C SER A 94 15.84 -41.97 -3.20
N PHE A 95 14.94 -41.06 -3.62
CA PHE A 95 15.26 -39.79 -4.28
C PHE A 95 16.29 -38.94 -3.49
N ILE A 96 16.26 -39.01 -2.16
CA ILE A 96 17.21 -38.29 -1.29
C ILE A 96 18.63 -38.84 -1.43
N ASN A 97 18.80 -40.17 -1.52
CA ASN A 97 20.10 -40.80 -1.73
C ASN A 97 20.66 -40.47 -3.12
N PHE A 98 19.79 -40.40 -4.13
CA PHE A 98 20.17 -39.96 -5.47
C PHE A 98 20.68 -38.52 -5.48
N ILE A 99 19.98 -37.59 -4.82
CA ILE A 99 20.43 -36.19 -4.71
C ILE A 99 21.78 -36.10 -3.97
N TRP A 100 21.93 -36.82 -2.86
CA TRP A 100 23.16 -36.80 -2.06
C TRP A 100 24.36 -37.35 -2.83
N GLN A 101 24.17 -38.45 -3.58
CA GLN A 101 25.20 -39.03 -4.43
C GLN A 101 25.52 -38.12 -5.63
N ALA A 102 24.50 -37.51 -6.24
CA ALA A 102 24.69 -36.55 -7.32
C ALA A 102 25.50 -35.33 -6.84
N PHE A 103 25.22 -34.81 -5.64
CA PHE A 103 25.98 -33.70 -5.06
C PHE A 103 27.41 -34.12 -4.71
N SER A 104 27.59 -35.30 -4.13
CA SER A 104 28.89 -35.81 -3.70
C SER A 104 29.82 -36.16 -4.87
N LYS A 105 29.30 -36.68 -5.98
CA LYS A 105 30.06 -36.94 -7.21
C LYS A 105 30.34 -35.65 -8.02
N ASN A 106 29.47 -34.64 -7.92
CA ASN A 106 29.59 -33.39 -8.69
C ASN A 106 30.05 -32.18 -7.89
N LYS A 107 30.91 -32.38 -6.87
CA LYS A 107 31.41 -31.28 -6.01
C LYS A 107 32.07 -30.12 -6.77
N SER A 108 32.64 -30.37 -7.95
CA SER A 108 33.22 -29.34 -8.83
C SER A 108 32.18 -28.52 -9.61
N VAL A 109 30.98 -29.07 -9.81
CA VAL A 109 29.88 -28.43 -10.56
C VAL A 109 28.99 -27.58 -9.67
N VAL A 110 28.85 -27.97 -8.39
CA VAL A 110 28.04 -27.25 -7.40
C VAL A 110 28.41 -25.76 -7.30
N PRO A 111 29.69 -25.36 -7.19
CA PRO A 111 30.06 -23.94 -7.19
C PRO A 111 29.66 -23.22 -8.48
N THR A 112 29.70 -23.91 -9.63
CA THR A 112 29.28 -23.35 -10.92
C THR A 112 27.78 -23.06 -10.92
N VAL A 113 26.95 -24.01 -10.44
CA VAL A 113 25.50 -23.83 -10.29
C VAL A 113 25.18 -22.65 -9.38
N ILE A 114 25.85 -22.57 -8.22
CA ILE A 114 25.65 -21.48 -7.26
C ILE A 114 26.03 -20.13 -7.89
N PHE A 115 27.21 -20.05 -8.52
CA PHE A 115 27.70 -18.81 -9.13
C PHE A 115 26.76 -18.31 -10.24
N PHE A 116 26.40 -19.16 -11.20
CA PHE A 116 25.51 -18.78 -12.29
C PHE A 116 24.07 -18.56 -11.82
N GLY A 117 23.60 -19.29 -10.81
CA GLY A 117 22.31 -19.05 -10.17
C GLY A 117 22.25 -17.68 -9.50
N CYS A 118 23.28 -17.32 -8.73
CA CYS A 118 23.39 -15.98 -8.12
C CYS A 118 23.45 -14.88 -9.19
N LEU A 119 24.29 -15.04 -10.22
CA LEU A 119 24.43 -14.06 -11.29
C LEU A 119 23.11 -13.86 -12.06
N SER A 120 22.43 -14.95 -12.43
CA SER A 120 21.14 -14.89 -13.11
C SER A 120 20.07 -14.21 -12.24
N THR A 121 20.02 -14.55 -10.95
CA THR A 121 19.11 -13.90 -9.99
C THR A 121 19.39 -12.40 -9.89
N MET A 122 20.66 -11.97 -9.82
CA MET A 122 21.02 -10.55 -9.77
C MET A 122 20.58 -9.79 -11.02
N ILE A 123 20.80 -10.36 -12.21
CA ILE A 123 20.40 -9.74 -13.48
C ILE A 123 18.88 -9.59 -13.54
N VAL A 124 18.15 -10.68 -13.28
CA VAL A 124 16.68 -10.69 -13.33
C VAL A 124 16.11 -9.75 -12.27
N PHE A 125 16.61 -9.79 -11.05
CA PHE A 125 16.19 -8.90 -9.97
C PHE A 125 16.41 -7.43 -10.33
N THR A 126 17.57 -7.08 -10.89
CA THR A 126 17.88 -5.70 -11.28
C THR A 126 16.94 -5.21 -12.38
N LEU A 127 16.69 -6.03 -13.40
CA LEU A 127 15.74 -5.71 -14.47
C LEU A 127 14.32 -5.53 -13.93
N MET A 128 13.85 -6.46 -13.09
CA MET A 128 12.50 -6.41 -12.52
C MET A 128 12.33 -5.25 -11.55
N SER A 129 13.35 -4.95 -10.74
CA SER A 129 13.34 -3.81 -9.83
C SER A 129 13.24 -2.49 -10.59
N ARG A 130 13.86 -2.36 -11.77
CA ARG A 130 13.70 -1.15 -12.61
C ARG A 130 12.28 -1.02 -13.16
N VAL A 131 11.66 -2.12 -13.57
CA VAL A 131 10.29 -2.12 -14.09
C VAL A 131 9.29 -1.70 -13.02
N THR A 132 9.39 -2.27 -11.82
CA THR A 132 8.55 -1.86 -10.68
C THR A 132 8.86 -0.44 -10.25
N GLU A 133 10.12 -0.06 -10.16
CA GLU A 133 10.54 1.30 -9.80
C GLU A 133 9.94 2.33 -10.74
N THR A 134 9.96 2.10 -12.05
CA THR A 134 9.38 3.03 -13.02
C THR A 134 7.88 3.25 -12.77
N PHE A 135 7.14 2.17 -12.51
CA PHE A 135 5.71 2.22 -12.25
C PHE A 135 5.35 2.87 -10.90
N PHE A 136 6.03 2.48 -9.81
CA PHE A 136 5.73 3.03 -8.49
C PHE A 136 6.28 4.45 -8.32
N ASN A 137 7.40 4.80 -8.96
CA ASN A 137 7.88 6.18 -8.99
C ASN A 137 6.93 7.10 -9.74
N SER A 138 6.25 6.66 -10.80
CA SER A 138 5.24 7.50 -11.45
C SER A 138 4.06 7.79 -10.53
N LEU A 139 3.59 6.79 -9.77
CA LEU A 139 2.54 6.99 -8.75
C LEU A 139 3.00 7.93 -7.63
N SER A 140 4.22 7.73 -7.11
CA SER A 140 4.78 8.59 -6.06
C SER A 140 4.99 10.03 -6.55
N ARG A 141 5.44 10.21 -7.80
CA ARG A 141 5.60 11.54 -8.41
C ARG A 141 4.25 12.22 -8.60
N ASP A 142 3.23 11.52 -9.06
CA ASP A 142 1.88 12.08 -9.20
C ASP A 142 1.35 12.65 -7.87
N ILE A 143 1.57 11.95 -6.75
CA ILE A 143 1.23 12.46 -5.40
C ILE A 143 2.00 13.75 -5.07
N ILE A 144 3.31 13.79 -5.35
CA ILE A 144 4.17 14.94 -5.01
C ILE A 144 3.86 16.12 -5.93
N ASP A 145 3.72 15.90 -7.23
CA ASP A 145 3.51 16.92 -8.25
C ASP A 145 2.14 17.60 -8.06
N THR A 146 1.11 16.83 -7.69
CA THR A 146 -0.22 17.35 -7.33
C THR A 146 -0.30 17.90 -5.89
N GLN A 147 0.81 17.94 -5.16
CA GLN A 147 0.86 18.37 -3.75
C GLN A 147 -0.16 17.61 -2.86
N GLY A 148 -0.45 16.36 -3.22
CA GLY A 148 -1.39 15.49 -2.53
C GLY A 148 -2.86 15.70 -2.87
N GLU A 149 -3.22 16.59 -3.80
CA GLU A 149 -4.63 16.84 -4.14
C GLU A 149 -5.34 15.58 -4.64
N ASN A 150 -4.66 14.75 -5.43
CA ASN A 150 -5.17 13.47 -5.94
C ASN A 150 -5.51 12.45 -4.84
N VAL A 151 -4.83 12.52 -3.69
CA VAL A 151 -4.96 11.57 -2.58
C VAL A 151 -5.83 12.14 -1.47
N PHE A 152 -5.58 13.38 -1.05
CA PHE A 152 -6.26 13.98 0.10
C PHE A 152 -7.51 14.76 -0.31
N GLY A 153 -7.69 15.07 -1.59
CA GLY A 153 -8.75 15.96 -2.08
C GLY A 153 -8.53 17.43 -1.70
N VAL A 154 -7.33 17.77 -1.23
CA VAL A 154 -6.89 19.11 -0.85
C VAL A 154 -5.41 19.26 -1.14
N ASP A 155 -5.01 20.44 -1.59
CA ASP A 155 -3.60 20.82 -1.76
C ASP A 155 -2.94 21.01 -0.39
N LEU A 156 -2.00 20.13 -0.05
CA LEU A 156 -1.34 20.12 1.26
C LEU A 156 -0.41 21.32 1.45
N LYS A 157 0.11 21.92 0.38
CA LYS A 157 0.92 23.13 0.46
C LYS A 157 0.04 24.33 0.85
N LYS A 158 -1.15 24.45 0.25
CA LYS A 158 -2.14 25.47 0.67
C LYS A 158 -2.60 25.26 2.11
N LEU A 159 -2.72 23.99 2.55
CA LEU A 159 -3.09 23.66 3.92
C LEU A 159 -2.01 24.10 4.92
N ALA A 160 -0.74 23.80 4.64
CA ALA A 160 0.40 24.22 5.46
C ALA A 160 0.50 25.74 5.63
N GLU A 161 0.21 26.47 4.54
CA GLU A 161 0.17 27.94 4.48
C GLU A 161 -1.14 28.55 5.05
N ARG A 162 -2.11 27.72 5.47
CA ARG A 162 -3.42 28.13 5.99
C ARG A 162 -4.23 28.97 4.99
N LYS A 163 -4.08 28.70 3.70
CA LYS A 163 -4.78 29.37 2.59
C LYS A 163 -5.98 28.58 2.05
N CYS A 164 -6.31 27.45 2.66
CA CYS A 164 -7.44 26.63 2.25
C CYS A 164 -8.80 27.30 2.52
N THR A 165 -9.74 27.01 1.63
CA THR A 165 -11.17 27.27 1.78
C THR A 165 -11.79 26.40 2.89
N SER A 166 -12.97 26.78 3.38
CA SER A 166 -13.68 26.01 4.40
C SER A 166 -14.00 24.58 3.94
N GLN A 167 -14.30 24.39 2.64
CA GLN A 167 -14.60 23.08 2.07
C GLN A 167 -13.37 22.16 2.04
N GLU A 168 -12.21 22.70 1.66
CA GLU A 168 -10.93 21.98 1.71
C GLU A 168 -10.56 21.59 3.15
N LEU A 169 -10.88 22.45 4.12
CA LEU A 169 -10.65 22.15 5.54
C LEU A 169 -11.53 21.00 6.05
N GLU A 170 -12.79 20.94 5.60
CA GLU A 170 -13.70 19.83 5.90
C GLU A 170 -13.27 18.53 5.21
N GLN A 171 -12.64 18.62 4.04
CA GLN A 171 -12.06 17.47 3.34
C GLN A 171 -10.80 16.96 4.05
N ALA A 172 -9.96 17.85 4.60
CA ALA A 172 -8.81 17.46 5.41
C ALA A 172 -9.21 16.63 6.65
N LYS A 173 -10.39 16.90 7.25
CA LYS A 173 -10.95 16.07 8.34
C LYS A 173 -11.35 14.65 7.93
N ASN A 174 -11.30 14.31 6.64
CA ASN A 174 -11.47 12.94 6.16
C ASN A 174 -10.14 12.18 6.10
N THR A 175 -9.07 12.76 6.63
CA THR A 175 -7.78 12.11 6.82
C THR A 175 -7.50 11.93 8.31
N TYR A 176 -7.15 10.71 8.68
CA TYR A 176 -6.83 10.31 10.05
C TYR A 176 -5.37 9.93 10.15
N ILE A 177 -4.70 10.47 11.18
CA ILE A 177 -3.28 10.29 11.41
C ILE A 177 -3.10 9.72 12.81
N VAL A 178 -2.41 8.58 12.89
CA VAL A 178 -1.95 8.00 14.16
C VAL A 178 -0.56 8.56 14.44
N VAL A 179 -0.40 9.16 15.61
CA VAL A 179 0.83 9.79 16.07
C VAL A 179 1.38 8.98 17.24
N TYR A 180 2.65 8.64 17.19
CA TYR A 180 3.36 8.02 18.30
C TYR A 180 4.66 8.78 18.54
N ARG A 181 4.90 9.18 19.80
CA ARG A 181 6.03 10.04 20.18
C ARG A 181 6.10 11.31 19.33
N ASP A 182 4.96 12.01 19.23
CA ASP A 182 4.75 13.22 18.43
C ASP A 182 5.05 13.09 16.92
N THR A 183 5.28 11.88 16.43
CA THR A 183 5.58 11.60 15.03
C THR A 183 4.45 10.79 14.40
N PRO A 184 3.92 11.21 13.24
CA PRO A 184 3.03 10.40 12.43
C PRO A 184 3.62 9.02 12.08
N VAL A 185 2.91 7.96 12.46
CA VAL A 185 3.31 6.56 12.23
C VAL A 185 2.36 5.81 11.30
N ALA A 186 1.11 6.26 11.19
CA ALA A 186 0.16 5.71 10.24
C ALA A 186 -0.83 6.78 9.78
N LEU A 187 -1.38 6.58 8.59
CA LEU A 187 -2.31 7.52 7.99
C LEU A 187 -3.30 6.79 7.08
N VAL A 188 -4.54 7.28 7.07
CA VAL A 188 -5.56 6.90 6.10
C VAL A 188 -6.32 8.14 5.64
N SER A 189 -6.68 8.19 4.35
CA SER A 189 -7.50 9.27 3.79
C SER A 189 -8.70 8.72 3.03
N LEU A 190 -9.85 9.38 3.23
CA LEU A 190 -11.11 9.09 2.58
C LEU A 190 -11.51 10.21 1.63
N VAL A 191 -11.92 9.83 0.43
CA VAL A 191 -12.43 10.74 -0.59
C VAL A 191 -13.80 10.26 -1.04
N GLU A 192 -14.75 11.19 -1.19
CA GLU A 192 -16.07 10.88 -1.74
C GLU A 192 -15.96 10.62 -3.24
N ASN A 193 -16.50 9.49 -3.69
CA ASN A 193 -16.52 9.15 -5.10
C ASN A 193 -17.66 9.91 -5.79
N LYS A 194 -17.38 11.11 -6.29
CA LYS A 194 -18.37 12.00 -6.93
C LYS A 194 -19.10 11.38 -8.13
N ILE A 195 -18.55 10.34 -8.74
CA ILE A 195 -19.16 9.65 -9.90
C ILE A 195 -20.22 8.64 -9.45
N LEU A 196 -19.95 7.94 -8.34
CA LEU A 196 -20.83 6.88 -7.84
C LEU A 196 -21.77 7.36 -6.74
N THR A 197 -21.43 8.45 -6.05
CA THR A 197 -22.29 9.06 -5.04
C THR A 197 -23.44 9.77 -5.72
N THR A 198 -24.66 9.43 -5.30
CA THR A 198 -25.90 10.09 -5.71
C THR A 198 -26.62 10.62 -4.46
N LYS A 199 -27.71 11.37 -4.65
CA LYS A 199 -28.55 11.80 -3.50
C LYS A 199 -29.03 10.61 -2.66
N ASP A 200 -29.24 9.46 -3.29
CA ASP A 200 -29.71 8.27 -2.58
C ASP A 200 -28.56 7.42 -2.04
N ASN A 201 -27.35 7.46 -2.60
CA ASN A 201 -26.27 6.56 -2.18
C ASN A 201 -24.97 7.30 -1.93
N LEU A 202 -24.37 7.12 -0.75
CA LEU A 202 -23.03 7.61 -0.45
C LEU A 202 -21.99 6.55 -0.79
N VAL A 203 -21.00 6.91 -1.61
CA VAL A 203 -19.85 6.04 -1.90
C VAL A 203 -18.56 6.76 -1.50
N MET A 204 -17.89 6.22 -0.49
CA MET A 204 -16.57 6.68 -0.04
C MET A 204 -15.50 5.72 -0.53
N SER A 205 -14.35 6.26 -0.93
CA SER A 205 -13.17 5.49 -1.32
C SER A 205 -11.99 5.83 -0.43
N VAL A 206 -11.26 4.81 0.03
CA VAL A 206 -9.94 5.00 0.65
C VAL A 206 -8.94 5.32 -0.45
N SER A 207 -8.38 6.53 -0.43
CA SER A 207 -7.43 7.00 -1.43
C SER A 207 -5.99 6.59 -1.10
N THR A 208 -5.62 6.66 0.18
CA THR A 208 -4.34 6.17 0.70
C THR A 208 -4.53 5.59 2.09
N MET A 209 -3.74 4.56 2.40
CA MET A 209 -3.70 3.93 3.71
C MET A 209 -2.35 3.26 3.90
N GLY A 210 -1.75 3.45 5.07
CA GLY A 210 -0.53 2.75 5.43
C GLY A 210 -0.05 3.05 6.83
N CYS A 211 0.98 2.31 7.23
CA CYS A 211 1.71 2.53 8.48
C CYS A 211 3.21 2.30 8.26
N ARG A 212 4.04 2.72 9.21
CA ARG A 212 5.45 2.32 9.23
C ARG A 212 5.54 0.81 9.38
N LYS A 213 6.46 0.18 8.64
CA LYS A 213 6.67 -1.28 8.64
C LYS A 213 6.82 -1.90 10.03
N VAL A 214 7.44 -1.19 10.97
CA VAL A 214 7.60 -1.66 12.35
C VAL A 214 6.27 -1.84 13.11
N TYR A 215 5.19 -1.18 12.66
CA TYR A 215 3.84 -1.27 13.23
C TYR A 215 2.86 -2.09 12.37
N GLU A 216 3.31 -2.70 11.28
CA GLU A 216 2.44 -3.47 10.39
C GLU A 216 1.76 -4.65 11.12
N LYS A 217 2.46 -5.22 12.10
CA LYS A 217 1.94 -6.34 12.92
C LYS A 217 1.17 -5.90 14.17
N SER A 218 1.05 -4.61 14.45
CA SER A 218 0.42 -4.12 15.69
C SER A 218 -1.08 -3.86 15.57
N GLY A 219 -1.71 -4.26 14.46
CA GLY A 219 -3.15 -4.11 14.27
C GLY A 219 -3.60 -2.72 13.78
N ILE A 220 -2.66 -1.80 13.49
CA ILE A 220 -3.03 -0.42 13.13
C ILE A 220 -3.84 -0.38 11.84
N ILE A 221 -3.53 -1.23 10.86
CA ILE A 221 -4.29 -1.24 9.59
C ILE A 221 -5.75 -1.65 9.83
N GLU A 222 -6.02 -2.60 10.72
CA GLU A 222 -7.39 -2.92 11.16
C GLU A 222 -8.10 -1.70 11.74
N ASP A 223 -7.43 -0.96 12.63
CA ASP A 223 -7.99 0.23 13.28
C ASP A 223 -8.27 1.35 12.28
N LEU A 224 -7.40 1.54 11.27
CA LEU A 224 -7.61 2.50 10.20
C LEU A 224 -8.84 2.15 9.35
N ILE A 225 -9.06 0.87 9.05
CA ILE A 225 -10.23 0.41 8.30
C ILE A 225 -11.52 0.59 9.11
N ASP A 226 -11.47 0.34 10.41
CA ASP A 226 -12.60 0.59 11.32
C ASP A 226 -12.93 2.08 11.39
N TRP A 227 -11.89 2.94 11.50
CA TRP A 227 -12.06 4.37 11.46
C TRP A 227 -12.72 4.82 10.14
N CYS A 228 -12.31 4.26 9.00
CA CYS A 228 -12.93 4.58 7.71
C CYS A 228 -14.42 4.24 7.66
N THR A 229 -14.79 3.12 8.26
CA THR A 229 -16.20 2.68 8.37
C THR A 229 -17.00 3.65 9.22
N ILE A 230 -16.48 4.03 10.39
CA ILE A 230 -17.11 4.98 11.31
C ILE A 230 -17.25 6.35 10.63
N ARG A 231 -16.19 6.84 9.98
CA ARG A 231 -16.19 8.14 9.30
C ARG A 231 -17.17 8.19 8.14
N THR A 232 -17.27 7.11 7.36
CA THR A 232 -18.25 6.96 6.28
C THR A 232 -19.68 7.05 6.83
N LYS A 233 -19.95 6.38 7.96
CA LYS A 233 -21.25 6.46 8.64
C LYS A 233 -21.56 7.88 9.13
N GLN A 234 -20.58 8.57 9.71
CA GLN A 234 -20.76 9.97 10.12
C GLN A 234 -21.12 10.88 8.94
N LYS A 235 -20.43 10.73 7.80
CA LYS A 235 -20.74 11.48 6.57
C LYS A 235 -22.12 11.17 6.02
N TYR A 236 -22.55 9.90 6.09
CA TYR A 236 -23.90 9.52 5.68
C TYR A 236 -24.99 10.17 6.54
N VAL A 237 -24.80 10.22 7.87
CA VAL A 237 -25.77 10.83 8.80
C VAL A 237 -25.81 12.36 8.66
N GLN A 238 -24.66 12.99 8.48
CA GLN A 238 -24.55 14.44 8.29
C GLN A 238 -25.07 14.92 6.93
N GLY A 239 -25.02 14.06 5.91
CA GLY A 239 -25.52 14.36 4.58
C GLY A 239 -26.98 13.99 4.38
N ASP A 240 -27.59 14.52 3.32
CA ASP A 240 -28.98 14.26 2.94
C ASP A 240 -29.14 12.98 2.12
N TYR A 241 -28.44 11.90 2.50
CA TYR A 241 -28.52 10.60 1.84
C TYR A 241 -29.65 9.74 2.41
N THR A 242 -30.37 9.01 1.56
CA THR A 242 -31.58 8.25 1.95
C THR A 242 -31.49 6.75 1.72
N GLY A 243 -30.53 6.29 0.93
CA GLY A 243 -30.35 4.90 0.52
C GLY A 243 -29.09 4.29 1.09
N LYS A 244 -28.22 3.69 0.26
CA LYS A 244 -27.13 2.81 0.73
C LYS A 244 -25.83 3.58 0.92
N MET A 245 -25.02 3.17 1.90
CA MET A 245 -23.64 3.62 2.00
C MET A 245 -22.66 2.50 1.64
N LYS A 246 -21.63 2.84 0.88
CA LYS A 246 -20.57 1.92 0.46
C LYS A 246 -19.20 2.51 0.76
N LEU A 247 -18.32 1.67 1.30
CA LEU A 247 -16.91 1.96 1.46
C LEU A 247 -16.10 1.08 0.51
N LEU A 248 -15.27 1.71 -0.30
CA LEU A 248 -14.42 1.08 -1.31
C LEU A 248 -12.95 1.19 -0.93
N ILE A 249 -12.21 0.09 -1.08
CA ILE A 249 -10.77 0.03 -0.82
C ILE A 249 -10.09 -0.69 -1.97
N ASP A 250 -9.12 -0.02 -2.59
CA ASP A 250 -8.28 -0.61 -3.62
C ASP A 250 -7.06 -1.29 -3.00
N VAL A 251 -6.84 -2.55 -3.32
CA VAL A 251 -5.70 -3.33 -2.83
C VAL A 251 -5.03 -4.08 -3.97
N TYR A 252 -3.70 -4.17 -3.97
CA TYR A 252 -3.02 -4.98 -4.98
C TYR A 252 -3.09 -6.47 -4.64
N SER A 253 -3.18 -7.31 -5.68
CA SER A 253 -3.23 -8.77 -5.55
C SER A 253 -2.08 -9.40 -4.74
N PHE A 254 -0.90 -8.77 -4.69
CA PHE A 254 0.26 -9.23 -3.91
C PHE A 254 0.21 -8.84 -2.43
N ASP A 255 -0.70 -7.98 -2.02
CA ASP A 255 -0.85 -7.52 -0.64
C ASP A 255 -1.74 -8.49 0.15
N VAL A 256 -1.15 -9.61 0.58
CA VAL A 256 -1.87 -10.72 1.22
C VAL A 256 -2.45 -10.30 2.57
N ASP A 257 -1.69 -9.51 3.34
CA ASP A 257 -2.06 -9.13 4.71
C ASP A 257 -3.27 -8.19 4.72
N THR A 258 -3.26 -7.14 3.90
CA THR A 258 -4.41 -6.22 3.81
C THR A 258 -5.67 -6.93 3.32
N LYS A 259 -5.54 -7.84 2.34
CA LYS A 259 -6.69 -8.65 1.89
C LYS A 259 -7.23 -9.57 2.99
N ALA A 260 -6.36 -10.16 3.80
CA ALA A 260 -6.79 -10.99 4.92
C ALA A 260 -7.56 -10.15 5.95
N ILE A 261 -7.10 -8.94 6.24
CA ILE A 261 -7.79 -7.97 7.10
C ILE A 261 -9.17 -7.64 6.53
N LEU A 262 -9.25 -7.25 5.26
CA LEU A 262 -10.50 -6.88 4.59
C LEU A 262 -11.53 -8.00 4.66
N LYS A 263 -11.13 -9.24 4.38
CA LYS A 263 -12.00 -10.42 4.52
C LYS A 263 -12.51 -10.60 5.95
N ARG A 264 -11.64 -10.47 6.97
CA ARG A 264 -12.05 -10.55 8.39
C ARG A 264 -13.03 -9.44 8.77
N LYS A 265 -12.89 -8.25 8.20
CA LYS A 265 -13.76 -7.09 8.41
C LYS A 265 -15.05 -7.13 7.55
N GLY A 266 -15.30 -8.22 6.81
CA GLY A 266 -16.53 -8.41 6.04
C GLY A 266 -16.56 -7.73 4.67
N PHE A 267 -15.42 -7.22 4.18
CA PHE A 267 -15.34 -6.69 2.82
C PHE A 267 -15.44 -7.83 1.80
N THR A 268 -16.11 -7.54 0.70
CA THR A 268 -16.27 -8.44 -0.43
C THR A 268 -15.48 -7.93 -1.62
N LEU A 269 -14.92 -8.85 -2.40
CA LEU A 269 -14.24 -8.51 -3.63
C LEU A 269 -15.28 -8.15 -4.69
N LEU A 270 -15.25 -6.91 -5.20
CA LEU A 270 -16.21 -6.43 -6.20
C LEU A 270 -15.68 -6.57 -7.63
N LYS A 271 -14.41 -6.23 -7.84
CA LYS A 271 -13.81 -6.21 -9.19
C LYS A 271 -12.32 -6.45 -9.14
N ASN A 272 -11.81 -7.12 -10.17
CA ASN A 272 -10.38 -7.26 -10.43
C ASN A 272 -10.05 -6.54 -11.74
N ALA A 273 -9.08 -5.63 -11.71
CA ALA A 273 -8.53 -4.99 -12.90
C ALA A 273 -7.05 -5.34 -13.02
N LYS A 274 -6.58 -5.64 -14.23
CA LYS A 274 -5.13 -5.77 -14.46
C LYS A 274 -4.51 -4.39 -14.35
N VAL A 275 -3.26 -4.33 -13.89
CA VAL A 275 -2.50 -3.08 -13.93
C VAL A 275 -2.20 -2.77 -15.41
N HIS A 276 -2.99 -1.89 -16.01
CA HIS A 276 -2.91 -1.55 -17.43
C HIS A 276 -1.70 -0.65 -17.75
N GLU A 277 -1.23 0.11 -16.75
CA GLU A 277 -0.11 1.03 -16.89
C GLU A 277 1.24 0.33 -17.09
N SER A 278 1.33 -0.97 -16.77
CA SER A 278 2.53 -1.77 -17.01
C SER A 278 2.17 -3.13 -17.61
N PHE A 279 2.49 -3.31 -18.90
CA PHE A 279 2.28 -4.57 -19.61
C PHE A 279 3.00 -5.74 -18.92
N ILE A 280 4.23 -5.52 -18.43
CA ILE A 280 5.04 -6.55 -17.78
C ILE A 280 4.40 -6.96 -16.45
N LEU A 281 4.06 -6.00 -15.59
CA LEU A 281 3.47 -6.29 -14.28
C LEU A 281 2.08 -6.94 -14.41
N GLY A 282 1.24 -6.41 -15.28
CA GLY A 282 -0.13 -6.89 -15.47
C GLY A 282 -0.26 -8.20 -16.27
N LYS A 283 0.58 -8.42 -17.29
CA LYS A 283 0.47 -9.59 -18.19
C LYS A 283 1.42 -10.72 -17.83
N LEU A 284 2.68 -10.43 -17.49
CA LEU A 284 3.69 -11.46 -17.22
C LEU A 284 3.61 -11.98 -15.78
N PHE A 285 3.42 -11.07 -14.82
CA PHE A 285 3.34 -11.41 -13.40
C PHE A 285 1.91 -11.47 -12.86
N GLY A 286 0.92 -11.16 -13.71
CA GLY A 286 -0.49 -11.26 -13.34
C GLY A 286 -0.90 -10.31 -12.21
N MET A 287 -0.17 -9.22 -11.97
CA MET A 287 -0.52 -8.25 -10.93
C MET A 287 -1.85 -7.58 -11.27
N LYS A 288 -2.75 -7.62 -10.30
CA LYS A 288 -4.09 -7.01 -10.38
C LYS A 288 -4.26 -5.98 -9.29
N LYS A 289 -5.04 -4.95 -9.60
CA LYS A 289 -5.66 -4.05 -8.64
C LYS A 289 -7.06 -4.59 -8.35
N GLU A 290 -7.30 -4.92 -7.10
CA GLU A 290 -8.54 -5.53 -6.60
C GLU A 290 -9.34 -4.46 -5.86
N LEU A 291 -10.59 -4.27 -6.27
CA LEU A 291 -11.53 -3.35 -5.62
C LEU A 291 -12.35 -4.14 -4.62
N TRP A 292 -12.18 -3.83 -3.34
CA TRP A 292 -12.92 -4.40 -2.23
C TRP A 292 -13.99 -3.43 -1.75
N GLY A 293 -15.16 -3.94 -1.42
CA GLY A 293 -16.30 -3.13 -1.00
C GLY A 293 -17.01 -3.68 0.22
N LEU A 294 -17.43 -2.76 1.09
CA LEU A 294 -18.32 -3.02 2.20
C LEU A 294 -19.58 -2.17 2.01
N GLN A 295 -20.72 -2.84 1.89
CA GLN A 295 -22.02 -2.20 1.75
C GLN A 295 -22.77 -2.29 3.08
N PHE A 296 -23.28 -1.15 3.52
CA PHE A 296 -24.10 -1.07 4.72
C PHE A 296 -25.53 -0.71 4.33
N HIS A 297 -26.49 -1.36 4.99
CA HIS A 297 -27.87 -0.89 5.02
C HIS A 297 -28.04 -0.15 6.34
N PHE A 298 -28.24 1.16 6.25
CA PHE A 298 -28.43 2.00 7.43
C PHE A 298 -29.76 2.71 7.30
N GLU A 299 -30.71 2.39 8.17
CA GLU A 299 -31.91 3.20 8.34
C GLU A 299 -31.53 4.38 9.23
N LYS A 300 -31.73 5.61 8.75
CA LYS A 300 -31.49 6.80 9.56
C LYS A 300 -32.40 6.73 10.81
N PRO A 301 -31.85 6.85 12.03
CA PRO A 301 -32.67 6.89 13.22
C PRO A 301 -33.65 8.06 13.12
N LYS A 302 -34.94 7.81 13.41
CA LYS A 302 -35.97 8.86 13.39
C LYS A 302 -35.63 9.90 14.46
N ILE A 303 -35.70 11.17 14.07
CA ILE A 303 -35.36 12.34 14.92
C ILE A 303 -36.17 12.38 16.25
N SER A 304 -37.24 11.60 16.37
CA SER A 304 -38.04 11.43 17.59
C SER A 304 -37.34 10.71 18.75
N GLU A 305 -36.21 10.05 18.53
CA GLU A 305 -35.50 9.25 19.56
C GLU A 305 -34.25 9.94 20.12
N ILE A 306 -33.94 11.16 19.66
CA ILE A 306 -32.86 12.00 20.20
C ILE A 306 -33.51 13.11 21.04
N LYS A 307 -33.97 12.76 22.24
CA LYS A 307 -34.29 13.71 23.32
C LYS A 307 -33.72 13.19 24.63
#